data_AF-A0A829Y9I4-F1
#
_entry.id   AF-A0A829Y9I4-F1
#
_cell.length_a   1.000
_cell.length_b   1.000
_cell.length_c   1.000
_cell.angle_alpha   90.00
_cell.angle_beta   90.00
_cell.angle_gamma   90.00
#
_symmetry.space_group_name_H-M   'P 1'
#
loop_
_entity.id
_entity.type
_entity.pdbx_description
1 polymer ?
#
loop_
_entity_poly.entity_id
_entity_poly.type
_entity_poly.pdbx_seq_one_letter_code
_entity_poly.pdbx_strand_id
1 'polypeptide(L)'
;MHEVSRRELIGELAYMQQHGTSLSMLIITVRNTSNGLLAGIVGGVFSLDYPIAGWLDFRRTQRFNAFCKRQGFSTCRQKWGSERVIRAEIGMNPASAADAIDACFSAVFMESGSFGLVLRQFGWSKQAEA
;
A
#
# COMPACT_ATOMS: atom_id res chain seq x y z
N MET A 1 6.44 5.13 10.96
CA MET A 1 6.35 6.27 10.00
C MET A 1 6.39 7.63 10.71
N HIS A 2 6.95 8.68 10.07
CA HIS A 2 6.85 10.07 10.60
C HIS A 2 5.41 10.60 10.56
N GLU A 3 5.04 11.47 11.52
CA GLU A 3 3.68 12.02 11.63
C GLU A 3 3.24 12.77 10.35
N VAL A 4 4.13 13.56 9.75
CA VAL A 4 3.86 14.29 8.51
C VAL A 4 3.51 13.33 7.37
N SER A 5 4.34 12.31 7.13
CA SER A 5 4.08 11.31 6.09
C SER A 5 2.83 10.48 6.38
N ARG A 6 2.51 10.22 7.65
CA ARG A 6 1.27 9.53 8.04
C ARG A 6 0.05 10.40 7.71
N ARG A 7 0.10 11.69 8.01
CA ARG A 7 -0.98 12.64 7.72
C ARG A 7 -1.19 12.81 6.21
N GLU A 8 -0.10 12.94 5.45
CA GLU A 8 -0.13 12.97 3.98
C GLU A 8 -0.76 11.68 3.44
N LEU A 9 -0.31 10.51 3.89
CA LEU A 9 -0.86 9.22 3.47
C LEU A 9 -2.36 9.12 3.74
N ILE A 10 -2.82 9.48 4.94
CA ILE A 10 -4.26 9.48 5.27
C ILE A 10 -5.02 10.42 4.34
N GLY A 11 -4.49 11.61 4.09
CA GLY A 11 -5.10 12.56 3.17
C GLY A 11 -5.17 12.01 1.75
N GLU A 12 -4.15 11.29 1.28
CA GLU A 12 -4.18 10.63 -0.03
C GLU A 12 -5.21 9.49 -0.08
N LEU A 13 -5.23 8.62 0.93
CA LEU A 13 -6.21 7.53 1.01
C LEU A 13 -7.65 8.05 1.06
N ALA A 14 -7.91 9.10 1.85
CA ALA A 14 -9.23 9.71 1.96
C ALA A 14 -9.70 10.31 0.63
N TYR A 15 -8.80 11.01 -0.08
CA TYR A 15 -9.14 11.56 -1.39
C TYR A 15 -9.35 10.45 -2.43
N MET A 16 -8.49 9.42 -2.43
CA MET A 16 -8.66 8.24 -3.29
C MET A 16 -10.01 7.57 -3.04
N GLN A 17 -10.49 7.54 -1.79
CA GLN A 17 -11.80 6.97 -1.48
C GLN A 17 -12.98 7.78 -2.06
N GLN A 18 -12.85 9.09 -2.13
CA GLN A 18 -13.90 9.99 -2.61
C GLN A 18 -13.91 10.14 -4.13
N HIS A 19 -12.73 10.23 -4.74
CA HIS A 19 -12.55 10.59 -6.15
C HIS A 19 -11.92 9.48 -6.98
N GLY A 20 -11.42 8.43 -6.33
CA GLY A 20 -10.76 7.33 -7.00
C GLY A 20 -11.74 6.41 -7.74
N THR A 21 -11.23 5.81 -8.80
CA THR A 21 -11.89 4.76 -9.58
C THR A 21 -11.29 3.40 -9.25
N SER A 22 -11.78 2.34 -9.89
CA SER A 22 -11.18 1.01 -9.80
C SER A 22 -9.74 0.92 -10.31
N LEU A 23 -9.27 1.94 -11.04
CA LEU A 23 -7.89 2.04 -11.53
C LEU A 23 -7.02 2.94 -10.65
N SER A 24 -7.61 3.61 -9.66
CA SER A 24 -6.88 4.53 -8.80
C SER A 24 -5.94 3.76 -7.87
N MET A 25 -4.69 4.16 -7.92
CA MET A 25 -3.61 3.55 -7.15
C MET A 25 -2.72 4.64 -6.55
N LEU A 26 -2.17 4.33 -5.39
CA LEU A 26 -1.17 5.10 -4.69
C LEU A 26 0.09 4.24 -4.59
N ILE A 27 1.15 4.68 -5.25
CA ILE A 27 2.48 4.08 -5.13
C ILE A 27 3.15 4.70 -3.91
N ILE A 28 3.49 3.88 -2.93
CA ILE A 28 4.04 4.30 -1.64
C ILE A 28 5.45 3.77 -1.55
N THR A 29 6.45 4.63 -1.39
CA THR A 29 7.85 4.23 -1.22
C THR A 29 8.47 4.89 -0.01
N VAL A 30 9.36 4.18 0.69
CA VAL A 30 10.13 4.78 1.79
C VAL A 30 11.21 5.69 1.21
N ARG A 31 11.38 6.88 1.79
CA ARG A 31 12.39 7.85 1.34
C ARG A 31 13.79 7.21 1.43
N ASN A 32 14.59 7.39 0.37
CA ASN A 32 15.96 6.86 0.25
C ASN A 32 16.09 5.34 0.09
N THR A 33 15.00 4.60 -0.09
CA THR A 33 15.05 3.17 -0.40
C THR A 33 14.17 2.85 -1.62
N SER A 34 14.32 1.64 -2.16
CA SER A 34 13.42 1.09 -3.18
C SER A 34 12.27 0.28 -2.56
N ASN A 35 12.12 0.29 -1.23
CA ASN A 35 11.07 -0.45 -0.55
C ASN A 35 9.74 0.26 -0.78
N GLY A 36 8.79 -0.45 -1.40
CA GLY A 36 7.51 0.12 -1.79
C GLY A 36 6.35 -0.84 -1.69
N LEU A 37 5.17 -0.26 -1.50
CA LEU A 37 3.87 -0.92 -1.50
C LEU A 37 2.96 -0.15 -2.45
N LEU A 38 1.96 -0.83 -2.97
CA LEU A 38 0.91 -0.23 -3.77
C LEU A 38 -0.37 -0.26 -2.96
N ALA A 39 -1.09 0.85 -2.86
CA ALA A 39 -2.42 0.89 -2.28
C ALA A 39 -3.44 1.24 -3.36
N GLY A 40 -4.63 0.65 -3.31
CA GLY A 40 -5.68 0.90 -4.29
C GLY A 40 -7.07 0.79 -3.68
N ILE A 41 -8.10 0.84 -4.52
CA ILE A 41 -9.49 0.60 -4.12
C ILE A 41 -10.12 -0.48 -4.98
N VAL A 42 -10.70 -1.48 -4.32
CA VAL A 42 -11.40 -2.60 -4.95
C VAL A 42 -12.77 -2.72 -4.30
N GLY A 43 -13.84 -2.51 -5.08
CA GLY A 43 -15.21 -2.61 -4.56
C GLY A 43 -15.50 -1.65 -3.39
N GLY A 44 -14.83 -0.49 -3.33
CA GLY A 44 -14.98 0.48 -2.23
C GLY A 44 -14.14 0.18 -0.98
N VAL A 45 -13.31 -0.86 -1.00
CA VAL A 45 -12.41 -1.25 0.09
C VAL A 45 -10.96 -0.94 -0.31
N PHE A 46 -10.16 -0.43 0.63
CA PHE A 46 -8.73 -0.24 0.39
C PHE A 46 -8.04 -1.59 0.23
N SER A 47 -7.22 -1.69 -0.82
CA SER A 47 -6.34 -2.82 -1.04
C SER A 47 -4.89 -2.43 -0.80
N LEU A 48 -4.11 -3.38 -0.31
CA LEU A 48 -2.66 -3.34 -0.25
C LEU A 48 -2.10 -4.41 -1.19
N ASP A 49 -1.32 -3.97 -2.15
CA ASP A 49 -0.79 -4.76 -3.25
C ASP A 49 0.73 -4.86 -3.14
N TYR A 50 1.24 -6.09 -3.03
CA TYR A 50 2.66 -6.40 -2.99
C TYR A 50 3.11 -7.03 -4.32
N PRO A 51 3.91 -6.32 -5.15
CA PRO A 51 4.46 -6.89 -6.37
C PRO A 51 5.57 -7.90 -6.07
N ILE A 52 5.51 -9.08 -6.69
CA ILE A 52 6.50 -10.15 -6.49
C ILE A 52 7.67 -9.94 -7.46
N ALA A 53 8.78 -9.41 -6.96
CA ALA A 53 9.96 -9.11 -7.78
C ALA A 53 10.85 -10.36 -8.02
N GLY A 54 10.44 -11.22 -8.95
CA GLY A 54 11.24 -12.39 -9.33
C GLY A 54 11.38 -13.45 -8.23
N TRP A 55 12.32 -14.39 -8.39
CA TRP A 55 12.44 -15.55 -7.50
C TRP A 55 13.10 -15.22 -6.15
N LEU A 56 14.06 -14.29 -6.13
CA LEU A 56 14.79 -13.89 -4.92
C LEU A 56 13.92 -13.15 -3.89
N ASP A 57 12.75 -12.68 -4.31
CA ASP A 57 11.81 -11.94 -3.47
C ASP A 57 10.90 -12.83 -2.60
N PHE A 58 11.19 -14.14 -2.56
CA PHE A 58 10.40 -15.12 -1.81
C PHE A 58 10.29 -14.79 -0.31
N ARG A 59 11.35 -14.24 0.30
CA ARG A 59 11.34 -13.90 1.74
C ARG A 59 10.37 -12.77 2.06
N ARG A 60 10.37 -11.69 1.26
CA ARG A 60 9.46 -10.55 1.46
C ARG A 60 8.03 -10.93 1.13
N THR A 61 7.84 -11.72 0.07
CA THR A 61 6.56 -12.35 -0.25
C THR A 61 6.00 -13.20 0.91
N GLN A 62 6.85 -14.02 1.55
CA GLN A 62 6.45 -14.79 2.73
C GLN A 62 6.11 -13.90 3.93
N ARG A 63 6.92 -12.86 4.18
CA ARG A 63 6.65 -11.87 5.25
C ARG A 63 5.33 -11.14 5.02
N PHE A 64 5.02 -10.77 3.79
CA PHE A 64 3.76 -10.13 3.42
C PHE A 64 2.57 -11.06 3.70
N ASN A 65 2.61 -12.31 3.23
CA ASN A 65 1.55 -13.28 3.52
C ASN A 65 1.40 -13.55 5.03
N ALA A 66 2.51 -13.67 5.76
CA ALA A 66 2.48 -13.88 7.21
C ALA A 66 1.90 -12.65 7.93
N PHE A 67 2.25 -11.44 7.48
CA PHE A 67 1.67 -10.20 7.98
C PHE A 67 0.15 -10.17 7.76
N CYS A 68 -0.32 -10.39 6.53
CA CYS A 68 -1.75 -10.39 6.20
C CYS A 68 -2.51 -11.44 7.04
N LYS A 69 -1.97 -12.66 7.15
CA LYS A 69 -2.57 -13.72 7.98
C LYS A 69 -2.69 -13.32 9.45
N ARG A 70 -1.66 -12.68 10.02
CA ARG A 70 -1.69 -12.22 11.42
C ARG A 70 -2.71 -11.11 11.65
N GLN A 71 -2.90 -10.23 10.67
CA GLN A 71 -3.88 -9.15 10.73
C GLN A 71 -5.30 -9.59 10.37
N GLY A 72 -5.49 -10.86 9.98
CA GLY A 72 -6.79 -11.37 9.53
C GLY A 72 -7.19 -10.90 8.13
N PHE A 73 -6.27 -10.34 7.35
CA PHE A 73 -6.53 -9.93 5.97
C PHE A 73 -6.57 -11.14 5.05
N SER A 74 -7.63 -11.24 4.25
CA SER A 74 -7.71 -12.18 3.14
C SER A 74 -6.70 -11.75 2.07
N THR A 75 -5.96 -12.72 1.52
CA THR A 75 -5.05 -12.46 0.40
C THR A 75 -5.50 -13.19 -0.86
N CYS A 76 -5.36 -12.52 -1.99
CA CYS A 76 -5.51 -13.13 -3.31
C CYS A 76 -4.28 -12.88 -4.17
N ARG A 77 -3.95 -13.85 -5.02
CA ARG A 77 -2.87 -13.69 -6.02
C ARG A 77 -3.49 -13.19 -7.31
N GLN A 78 -2.92 -12.13 -7.86
CA GLN A 78 -3.32 -11.53 -9.12
C GLN A 78 -2.16 -11.50 -10.12
N LYS A 79 -2.51 -11.35 -11.39
CA LYS A 79 -1.56 -11.05 -12.47
C LYS A 79 -1.93 -9.70 -13.08
N TRP A 80 -0.98 -8.78 -13.12
CA TRP A 80 -1.11 -7.49 -13.81
C TRP A 80 -0.16 -7.51 -15.01
N GLY A 81 -0.67 -7.94 -16.17
CA GLY A 81 0.17 -8.26 -17.32
C GLY A 81 1.10 -9.44 -17.01
N SER A 82 2.41 -9.22 -17.15
CA SER A 82 3.45 -10.18 -16.76
C SER A 82 3.74 -10.22 -15.26
N GLU A 83 3.32 -9.18 -14.52
CA GLU A 83 3.64 -9.04 -13.11
C GLU A 83 2.71 -9.87 -12.23
N ARG A 84 3.28 -10.46 -11.17
CA ARG A 84 2.50 -11.19 -10.16
C ARG A 84 2.38 -10.32 -8.92
N VAL A 85 1.17 -10.21 -8.39
CA VAL A 85 0.86 -9.37 -7.24
C VAL A 85 0.12 -10.18 -6.19
N ILE A 86 0.39 -9.91 -4.93
CA ILE A 86 -0.42 -10.37 -3.81
C ILE A 86 -1.21 -9.18 -3.30
N ARG A 87 -2.52 -9.31 -3.34
CA ARG A 87 -3.46 -8.30 -2.87
C ARG A 87 -4.03 -8.71 -1.52
N ALA A 88 -4.13 -7.76 -0.60
CA ALA A 88 -4.85 -7.89 0.66
C ALA A 88 -5.87 -6.76 0.80
N GLU A 89 -7.06 -7.06 1.31
CA GLU A 89 -8.03 -6.02 1.69
C GLU A 89 -7.73 -5.53 3.10
N ILE A 90 -7.52 -4.22 3.25
CA ILE A 90 -7.08 -3.59 4.52
C ILE A 90 -8.17 -2.69 5.14
N GLY A 91 -9.42 -2.83 4.69
CA GLY A 91 -10.59 -2.15 5.25
C GLY A 91 -11.01 -0.89 4.49
N MET A 92 -11.97 -0.15 5.05
CA MET A 92 -12.59 1.02 4.40
C MET A 92 -12.21 2.36 5.04
N ASN A 93 -11.52 2.36 6.18
CA ASN A 93 -11.18 3.57 6.90
C ASN A 93 -9.76 4.04 6.50
N PRO A 94 -9.57 5.28 6.04
CA PRO A 94 -8.24 5.78 5.64
C PRO A 94 -7.18 5.73 6.75
N ALA A 95 -7.56 6.01 8.00
CA ALA A 95 -6.63 5.98 9.13
C ALA A 95 -6.21 4.54 9.47
N SER A 96 -7.17 3.61 9.55
CA SER A 96 -6.86 2.19 9.78
C SER A 96 -6.05 1.59 8.64
N ALA A 97 -6.32 1.98 7.39
CA ALA A 97 -5.54 1.57 6.23
C ALA A 97 -4.10 2.11 6.31
N ALA A 98 -3.90 3.36 6.72
CA ALA A 98 -2.56 3.92 6.94
C ALA A 98 -1.79 3.17 8.04
N ASP A 99 -2.45 2.78 9.12
CA ASP A 99 -1.82 1.99 10.19
C ASP A 99 -1.44 0.58 9.71
N ALA A 100 -2.30 -0.04 8.89
CA ALA A 100 -1.98 -1.32 8.24
C ALA A 100 -0.77 -1.20 7.29
N ILE A 101 -0.67 -0.10 6.55
CA ILE A 101 0.47 0.20 5.66
C ILE A 101 1.76 0.39 6.47
N ASP A 102 1.75 1.18 7.55
CA ASP A 102 2.91 1.36 8.43
C ASP A 102 3.40 0.02 9.00
N ALA A 103 2.46 -0.77 9.54
CA ALA A 103 2.76 -2.09 10.08
C ALA A 103 3.28 -3.06 9.01
N CYS A 104 2.80 -2.96 7.77
CA CYS A 104 3.29 -3.75 6.65
C CYS A 104 4.72 -3.38 6.28
N PHE A 105 5.07 -2.09 6.24
CA PHE A 105 6.45 -1.66 5.99
C PHE A 105 7.42 -2.23 7.02
N SER A 106 7.05 -2.18 8.30
CA SER A 106 7.84 -2.77 9.37
C SER A 106 7.96 -4.30 9.23
N ALA A 107 6.87 -5.00 8.93
CA ALA A 107 6.88 -6.46 8.85
C ALA A 107 7.62 -7.01 7.62
N VAL A 108 7.51 -6.35 6.46
CA VAL A 108 8.03 -6.84 5.19
C VAL A 108 9.47 -6.38 4.97
N PHE A 109 9.70 -5.09 5.16
CA PHE A 109 10.97 -4.43 4.83
C PHE A 109 11.86 -4.17 6.04
N MET A 110 11.38 -4.47 7.27
CA MET A 110 12.08 -4.17 8.52
C MET A 110 12.30 -2.67 8.73
N GLU A 111 11.48 -1.85 8.08
CA GLU A 111 11.48 -0.39 8.25
C GLU A 111 10.77 -0.08 9.57
N SER A 112 11.55 0.18 10.61
CA SER A 112 11.03 0.52 11.94
C SER A 112 11.43 1.94 12.33
N GLY A 113 10.58 2.59 13.12
CA GLY A 113 10.80 3.96 13.59
C GLY A 113 10.31 5.04 12.62
N SER A 114 11.02 6.17 12.63
CA SER A 114 10.63 7.41 11.99
C SER A 114 11.20 7.45 10.58
N PHE A 115 10.40 7.00 9.60
CA PHE A 115 10.73 7.03 8.18
C PHE A 115 9.72 7.89 7.40
N GLY A 116 10.22 8.54 6.34
CA GLY A 116 9.41 9.36 5.44
C GLY A 116 8.90 8.56 4.26
N LEU A 117 7.81 9.02 3.65
CA LEU A 117 7.25 8.43 2.44
C LEU A 117 7.44 9.35 1.23
N VAL A 118 7.48 8.74 0.06
CA VAL A 118 7.22 9.37 -1.23
C VAL A 118 5.97 8.71 -1.80
N LEU A 119 4.96 9.53 -2.06
CA LEU A 119 3.64 9.13 -2.54
C LEU A 119 3.51 9.56 -4.00
N ARG A 120 3.10 8.63 -4.88
CA ARG A 120 2.80 8.93 -6.29
C ARG A 120 1.42 8.41 -6.65
N GLN A 121 0.58 9.30 -7.13
CA GLN A 121 -0.79 8.99 -7.55
C GLN A 121 -0.78 8.43 -8.97
N PHE A 122 -1.67 7.48 -9.24
CA PHE A 122 -1.91 6.95 -10.58
C PHE A 122 -3.41 6.78 -10.81
N GLY A 123 -3.92 7.31 -11.92
CA GLY A 123 -5.35 7.25 -12.26
C GLY A 123 -6.24 8.24 -11.50
N TRP A 124 -5.65 9.19 -10.77
CA TRP A 124 -6.33 10.30 -10.09
C TRP A 124 -5.28 11.35 -9.70
N SER A 125 -5.69 12.60 -9.46
CA SER A 125 -4.80 13.58 -8.84
C SER A 125 -5.54 14.65 -8.05
N LYS A 126 -4.97 15.05 -6.91
CA LYS A 126 -5.44 16.23 -6.16
C LYS A 126 -5.12 17.56 -6.85
N GLN A 127 -4.09 17.55 -7.69
CA GLN A 127 -3.56 18.77 -8.32
C GLN A 127 -4.39 19.23 -9.53
N ALA A 128 -5.25 18.38 -10.10
CA ALA A 128 -6.06 18.76 -11.26
C ALA A 128 -7.27 19.65 -10.91
N GLU A 129 -7.56 19.86 -9.62
CA GLU A 129 -8.72 20.61 -9.13
C GLU A 129 -8.35 21.96 -8.48
N ALA A 130 -7.11 22.43 -8.64
CA ALA A 130 -6.62 23.71 -8.12
C ALA A 130 -6.48 24.79 -9.20
#